data_AF-A0A7X8RCN7-F1
#
_entry.id   AF-A0A7X8RCN7-F1
#
_cell.length_a   1.000
_cell.length_b   1.000
_cell.length_c   1.000
_cell.angle_alpha   90.00
_cell.angle_beta   90.00
_cell.angle_gamma   90.00
#
_symmetry.space_group_name_H-M   'P 1'
#
loop_
_entity.id
_entity.type
_entity.pdbx_description
1 polymer ?
#
loop_
_entity_poly.entity_id
_entity_poly.type
_entity_poly.pdbx_seq_one_letter_code
_entity_poly.pdbx_strand_id
1 'polypeptide(L)'
;MAQASNYLEDGVLNYFFRNQSVAQPTAVYLALYINDPTDADTGTEVSGGSYARKQVTFGAPAQVGDKAVISNNAKVEFDIATTDWGQVSHWAIRTASTGGNQLCHGAFSRVENVQTGNRFTIEIGNLQVSME
;
A
#
# COMPACT_ATOMS: atom_id res chain seq x y z
N MET A 1 -7.48 8.96 0.39
CA MET A 1 -6.68 9.22 -0.82
C MET A 1 -5.27 8.78 -0.54
N ALA A 2 -4.54 8.30 -1.56
CA ALA A 2 -3.15 7.88 -1.40
C ALA A 2 -2.21 9.10 -1.42
N GLN A 3 -1.14 9.08 -0.63
CA GLN A 3 -0.05 10.06 -0.61
C GLN A 3 1.28 9.38 -0.98
N ALA A 4 2.12 10.07 -1.74
CA ALA A 4 3.43 9.58 -2.13
C ALA A 4 4.40 9.63 -0.95
N SER A 5 5.30 8.65 -0.84
CA SER A 5 6.41 8.74 0.12
C SER A 5 7.54 9.61 -0.43
N ASN A 6 8.42 10.10 0.45
CA ASN A 6 9.66 10.78 0.06
C ASN A 6 10.48 9.94 -0.94
N TYR A 7 10.47 8.61 -0.77
CA TYR A 7 11.15 7.69 -1.68
C TYR A 7 10.57 7.69 -3.10
N LEU A 8 9.23 7.70 -3.23
CA LEU A 8 8.58 7.74 -4.52
C LEU A 8 8.76 9.10 -5.18
N GLU A 9 8.64 10.19 -4.42
CA GLU A 9 8.84 11.56 -4.91
C GLU A 9 10.24 11.74 -5.50
N ASP A 10 11.28 11.38 -4.74
CA ASP A 10 12.66 11.41 -5.19
C ASP A 10 12.86 10.49 -6.42
N GLY A 11 12.26 9.31 -6.42
CA GLY A 11 12.31 8.38 -7.54
C GLY A 11 11.74 8.97 -8.84
N VAL A 12 10.55 9.57 -8.77
CA VAL A 12 9.91 10.21 -9.92
C VAL A 12 10.76 11.37 -10.46
N LEU A 13 11.29 12.21 -9.58
CA LEU A 13 12.16 13.33 -9.96
C LEU A 13 13.46 12.86 -10.61
N ASN A 14 14.10 11.84 -10.03
CA ASN A 14 15.33 11.28 -10.58
C ASN A 14 15.11 10.61 -11.94
N TYR A 15 14.01 9.86 -12.10
CA TYR A 15 13.71 9.16 -13.34
C TYR A 15 13.34 10.10 -14.49
N PHE A 16 12.34 10.96 -14.30
CA PHE A 16 11.78 11.76 -15.39
C PHE A 16 12.53 13.07 -15.65
N PHE A 17 13.17 13.67 -14.64
CA PHE A 17 13.74 15.03 -14.75
C PHE A 17 15.26 15.07 -14.66
N ARG A 18 15.90 14.01 -14.15
CA ARG A 18 17.36 13.92 -14.02
C ARG A 18 17.99 12.81 -14.85
N ASN A 19 17.20 12.10 -15.66
CA ASN A 19 17.65 10.99 -16.49
C ASN A 19 18.47 9.95 -15.71
N GLN A 20 18.06 9.69 -14.46
CA GLN A 20 18.68 8.68 -13.62
C GLN A 20 17.86 7.39 -13.67
N SER A 21 18.55 6.25 -13.66
CA SER A 21 17.87 4.96 -13.53
C SER A 21 17.38 4.78 -12.11
N VAL A 22 16.09 4.53 -11.94
CA VAL A 22 15.46 4.15 -10.67
C VAL A 22 15.03 2.70 -10.76
N ALA A 23 15.55 1.86 -9.86
CA ALA A 23 15.23 0.45 -9.86
C ALA A 23 13.73 0.24 -9.58
N GLN A 24 13.04 -0.38 -10.53
CA GLN A 24 11.62 -0.70 -10.34
C GLN A 24 11.45 -2.02 -9.59
N PRO A 25 10.51 -2.09 -8.64
CA PRO A 25 10.18 -3.35 -7.99
C PRO A 25 9.52 -4.30 -9.00
N THR A 26 9.89 -5.59 -8.96
CA THR A 26 9.25 -6.63 -9.79
C THR A 26 7.84 -6.98 -9.33
N ALA A 27 7.54 -6.72 -8.05
CA ALA A 27 6.24 -6.86 -7.44
C ALA A 27 6.08 -5.81 -6.34
N VAL A 28 4.85 -5.36 -6.12
CA VAL A 28 4.49 -4.46 -5.02
C VAL A 28 3.56 -5.17 -4.05
N TYR A 29 3.62 -4.76 -2.79
CA TYR A 29 2.95 -5.46 -1.69
C TYR A 29 2.15 -4.47 -0.86
N LEU A 30 0.95 -4.87 -0.46
CA LEU A 30 0.12 -4.13 0.47
C LEU A 30 0.53 -4.48 1.91
N ALA A 31 0.87 -3.46 2.66
CA ALA A 31 1.10 -3.50 4.10
C ALA A 31 -0.03 -2.80 4.84
N LEU A 32 -0.41 -3.33 6.01
CA LEU A 32 -1.44 -2.79 6.90
C LEU A 32 -0.78 -2.12 8.10
N TYR A 33 -1.29 -0.97 8.51
CA TYR A 33 -0.72 -0.14 9.58
C TYR A 33 -1.76 0.23 10.63
N ILE A 34 -1.29 0.31 11.88
CA ILE A 34 -2.09 0.69 13.05
C ILE A 34 -2.20 2.22 13.17
N ASN A 35 -1.20 2.94 12.66
CA ASN A 35 -1.15 4.40 12.61
C ASN A 35 -0.55 4.87 11.27
N ASP A 36 -0.59 6.18 11.04
CA ASP A 36 -0.13 6.78 9.79
C ASP A 36 1.36 6.48 9.53
N PRO A 37 1.72 5.84 8.41
CA PRO A 37 3.12 5.66 8.04
C PRO A 37 3.84 6.94 7.67
N THR A 38 3.14 8.02 7.32
CA THR A 38 3.69 9.29 6.82
C THR A 38 4.54 9.11 5.57
N ASP A 39 4.96 10.22 4.97
CA ASP A 39 5.84 10.18 3.79
C ASP A 39 7.25 9.67 4.15
N ALA A 40 7.61 9.70 5.44
CA ALA A 40 8.89 9.27 5.99
C ALA A 40 8.93 7.80 6.48
N ASP A 41 7.85 7.02 6.29
CA ASP A 41 7.76 5.60 6.66
C ASP A 41 8.02 5.34 8.17
N THR A 42 7.39 6.12 9.03
CA THR A 42 7.54 6.05 10.50
C THR A 42 6.41 5.31 11.22
N GLY A 43 5.45 4.75 10.48
CA GLY A 43 4.28 4.11 11.05
C GLY A 43 4.53 2.71 11.61
N THR A 44 3.58 2.23 12.39
CA THR A 44 3.58 0.88 12.95
C THR A 44 2.82 -0.07 12.04
N GLU A 45 3.57 -0.86 11.27
CA GLU A 45 3.01 -1.97 10.50
C GLU A 45 2.51 -3.07 11.44
N VAL A 46 1.43 -3.74 11.06
CA VAL A 46 0.95 -4.96 11.73
C VAL A 46 2.07 -6.01 11.73
N SER A 47 2.18 -6.78 12.81
CA SER A 47 3.15 -7.88 12.91
C SER A 47 2.60 -9.03 13.75
N GLY A 48 3.14 -10.24 13.53
CA GLY A 48 2.67 -11.45 14.21
C GLY A 48 1.32 -11.96 13.70
N GLY A 49 0.73 -12.95 14.39
CA GLY A 49 -0.63 -13.39 14.09
C GLY A 49 -0.89 -13.89 12.68
N SER A 50 0.09 -14.51 12.01
CA SER A 50 0.02 -14.92 10.59
C SER A 50 -0.08 -13.76 9.59
N TYR A 51 0.10 -12.51 10.04
CA TYR A 51 0.18 -11.37 9.13
C TYR A 51 1.42 -11.48 8.23
N ALA A 52 1.18 -11.32 6.93
CA ALA A 52 2.19 -11.10 5.92
C ALA A 52 1.65 -10.13 4.88
N ARG A 53 2.51 -9.26 4.35
CA ARG A 53 2.14 -8.36 3.24
C ARG A 53 1.67 -9.18 2.05
N LYS A 54 0.63 -8.73 1.38
CA LYS A 54 0.07 -9.43 0.22
C LYS A 54 0.47 -8.72 -1.07
N GLN A 55 0.93 -9.49 -2.05
CA GLN A 55 1.26 -8.93 -3.36
C GLN A 55 0.01 -8.30 -3.99
N VAL A 56 0.18 -7.12 -4.59
CA VAL A 56 -0.88 -6.41 -5.31
C VAL A 56 -0.51 -6.35 -6.78
N THR A 57 -1.53 -6.50 -7.62
CA THR A 57 -1.45 -6.23 -9.05
C THR A 57 -2.44 -5.12 -9.39
N PHE A 58 -2.03 -4.24 -10.29
CA PHE A 58 -2.80 -3.09 -10.73
C PHE A 58 -3.20 -3.24 -12.19
N GLY A 59 -4.39 -2.74 -12.54
CA GLY A 59 -4.81 -2.58 -13.93
C GLY A 59 -4.09 -1.42 -14.63
N ALA A 60 -4.37 -1.25 -15.91
CA ALA A 60 -3.90 -0.09 -16.66
C ALA A 60 -4.47 1.22 -16.06
N PRO A 61 -3.71 2.34 -16.10
CA PRO A 61 -4.21 3.63 -15.66
C PRO A 61 -5.39 4.11 -16.51
N ALA A 62 -6.34 4.80 -15.88
CA ALA A 62 -7.46 5.46 -16.53
C ALA A 62 -7.50 6.95 -16.14
N GLN A 63 -7.88 7.82 -17.08
CA GLN A 63 -8.12 9.24 -16.80
C GLN A 63 -9.52 9.41 -16.21
N VAL A 64 -9.63 10.06 -15.05
CA VAL A 64 -10.88 10.27 -14.32
C VAL A 64 -10.97 11.73 -13.90
N GLY A 65 -11.62 12.56 -14.71
CA GLY A 65 -11.58 14.02 -14.52
C GLY A 65 -10.17 14.54 -14.76
N ASP A 66 -9.64 15.35 -13.83
CA ASP A 66 -8.31 15.97 -13.92
C ASP A 66 -7.18 15.10 -13.35
N LYS A 67 -7.43 13.82 -13.10
CA LYS A 67 -6.46 12.89 -12.48
C LYS A 67 -6.34 11.56 -13.22
N ALA A 68 -5.16 10.96 -13.14
CA ALA A 68 -4.92 9.59 -13.57
C ALA A 68 -5.08 8.64 -12.37
N VAL A 69 -5.81 7.53 -12.54
CA VAL A 69 -6.09 6.56 -11.46
C VAL A 69 -5.66 5.16 -11.90
N ILE A 70 -4.96 4.45 -11.01
CA ILE A 70 -4.75 3.00 -11.09
C ILE A 70 -5.52 2.32 -9.95
N SER A 71 -5.98 1.10 -10.20
CA SER A 71 -6.70 0.31 -9.20
C SER A 71 -6.26 -1.15 -9.18
N ASN A 72 -6.39 -1.81 -8.03
CA ASN A 72 -6.08 -3.23 -7.94
C ASN A 72 -7.02 -4.05 -8.85
N ASN A 73 -6.45 -4.90 -9.69
CA ASN A 73 -7.20 -5.73 -10.64
C ASN A 73 -7.46 -7.16 -10.13
N ALA A 74 -6.98 -7.49 -8.93
CA ALA A 74 -7.24 -8.73 -8.23
C ALA A 74 -7.62 -8.45 -6.77
N LYS A 75 -8.44 -9.35 -6.21
CA LYS A 75 -8.79 -9.32 -4.79
C LYS A 75 -7.53 -9.57 -3.95
N VAL A 76 -7.32 -8.77 -2.93
CA VAL A 76 -6.21 -8.95 -1.98
C VAL A 76 -6.77 -9.55 -0.71
N GLU A 77 -6.41 -10.80 -0.42
CA GLU A 77 -6.85 -11.52 0.76
C GLU A 77 -5.68 -11.77 1.70
N PHE A 78 -5.75 -11.23 2.92
CA PHE A 78 -4.81 -11.56 3.98
C PHE A 78 -5.13 -12.92 4.60
N ASP A 79 -4.14 -13.54 5.24
CA ASP A 79 -4.35 -14.79 5.94
C ASP A 79 -5.29 -14.59 7.14
N ILE A 80 -5.87 -15.68 7.64
CA ILE A 80 -6.69 -15.60 8.86
C ILE A 80 -5.77 -15.24 10.02
N ALA A 81 -6.13 -14.21 10.77
CA ALA A 81 -5.41 -13.75 11.94
C ALA A 81 -5.37 -14.84 13.02
N THR A 82 -4.18 -15.28 13.40
CA THR A 82 -3.97 -16.24 14.51
C THR A 82 -3.81 -15.57 15.87
N THR A 83 -3.62 -14.25 15.87
CA THR A 83 -3.70 -13.36 17.04
C THR A 83 -4.34 -12.05 16.60
N ASP A 84 -4.80 -11.23 17.55
CA ASP A 84 -5.36 -9.92 17.24
C ASP A 84 -4.28 -9.02 16.58
N TRP A 85 -4.59 -8.48 15.41
CA TRP A 85 -3.74 -7.50 14.71
C TRP A 85 -4.03 -6.07 15.17
N GLY A 86 -5.19 -5.86 15.79
CA GLY A 86 -5.62 -4.57 16.33
C GLY A 86 -6.32 -3.69 15.30
N GLN A 87 -6.30 -2.38 15.57
CA GLN A 87 -7.00 -1.35 14.80
C GLN A 87 -6.21 -0.95 13.56
N VAL A 88 -6.48 -1.61 12.44
CA VAL A 88 -5.91 -1.27 11.14
C VAL A 88 -6.60 -0.02 10.61
N SER A 89 -5.82 1.05 10.47
CA SER A 89 -6.33 2.38 10.08
C SER A 89 -5.72 2.89 8.78
N HIS A 90 -4.48 2.47 8.48
CA HIS A 90 -3.74 2.91 7.31
C HIS A 90 -3.18 1.72 6.53
N TRP A 91 -2.75 1.99 5.31
CA TRP A 91 -2.07 1.06 4.43
C TRP A 91 -0.88 1.73 3.76
N ALA A 92 0.07 0.92 3.32
CA ALA A 92 1.13 1.37 2.42
C ALA A 92 1.44 0.34 1.35
N ILE A 93 1.92 0.80 0.21
CA ILE A 93 2.45 -0.04 -0.87
C ILE A 93 3.96 -0.12 -0.72
N ARG A 94 4.48 -1.34 -0.61
CA ARG A 94 5.88 -1.68 -0.37
C ARG A 94 6.50 -2.30 -1.60
N THR A 95 7.79 -2.05 -1.78
CA THR A 95 8.60 -2.64 -2.85
C THR A 95 9.02 -4.09 -2.60
N ALA A 96 8.77 -4.64 -1.40
CA ALA A 96 9.15 -6.00 -1.03
C ALA A 96 8.17 -6.63 -0.01
N SER A 97 8.13 -7.97 0.03
CA SER A 97 7.31 -8.74 0.98
C SER A 97 7.74 -8.55 2.44
N THR A 98 9.02 -8.24 2.66
CA THR A 98 9.62 -7.88 3.96
C THR A 98 10.63 -6.75 3.73
N GLY A 99 10.67 -5.75 4.60
CA GLY A 99 11.55 -4.59 4.42
C GLY A 99 11.17 -3.72 3.21
N GLY A 100 12.15 -3.36 2.38
CA GLY A 100 11.93 -2.53 1.19
C GLY A 100 11.47 -1.09 1.50
N ASN A 101 11.31 -0.28 0.46
CA ASN A 101 10.83 1.10 0.56
C ASN A 101 9.30 1.18 0.43
N GLN A 102 8.72 2.18 1.11
CA GLN A 102 7.35 2.64 0.89
C GLN A 102 7.26 3.41 -0.44
N LEU A 103 6.23 3.14 -1.24
CA LEU A 103 5.92 3.90 -2.46
C LEU A 103 4.85 4.96 -2.18
N CYS A 104 3.73 4.53 -1.64
CA CYS A 104 2.63 5.41 -1.28
C CYS A 104 1.87 4.82 -0.10
N HIS A 105 1.09 5.64 0.56
CA HIS A 105 0.31 5.25 1.73
C HIS A 105 -1.04 5.95 1.76
N GLY A 106 -1.92 5.54 2.64
CA GLY A 106 -3.18 6.24 2.85
C GLY A 106 -3.99 5.67 4.00
N ALA A 107 -4.98 6.43 4.43
CA ALA A 107 -5.95 5.98 5.41
C ALA A 107 -7.07 5.14 4.75
N PHE A 108 -7.58 4.16 5.48
CA PHE A 108 -8.86 3.53 5.16
C PHE A 108 -10.03 4.46 5.49
N SER A 109 -11.17 4.28 4.80
CA SER A 109 -12.39 5.03 5.10
C SER A 109 -12.97 4.71 6.48
N ARG A 110 -12.63 3.54 7.02
CA ARG A 110 -13.01 3.07 8.34
C ARG A 110 -11.86 2.28 8.94
N VAL A 111 -11.61 2.51 10.23
CA VAL A 111 -10.68 1.70 11.01
C VAL A 111 -11.30 0.32 11.23
N GLU A 112 -10.57 -0.72 10.88
CA GLU A 112 -10.99 -2.11 11.07
C GLU A 112 -10.21 -2.76 12.20
N ASN A 113 -10.92 -3.27 13.20
CA ASN A 113 -10.30 -4.06 14.27
C ASN A 113 -10.23 -5.53 13.83
N VAL A 114 -9.06 -5.98 13.42
CA VAL A 114 -8.85 -7.36 12.96
C VAL A 114 -8.48 -8.24 14.16
N GLN A 115 -9.45 -9.05 14.59
CA GLN A 115 -9.32 -9.98 15.69
C GLN A 115 -8.99 -11.39 15.21
N THR A 116 -8.50 -12.22 16.12
CA THR A 116 -8.23 -13.64 15.90
C THR A 116 -9.43 -14.33 15.25
N GLY A 117 -9.18 -15.12 14.20
CA GLY A 117 -10.22 -15.81 13.42
C GLY A 117 -10.82 -14.99 12.27
N ASN A 118 -10.56 -13.68 12.21
CA ASN A 118 -10.97 -12.83 11.10
C ASN A 118 -9.85 -12.71 10.05
N ARG A 119 -10.19 -12.20 8.86
CA ARG A 119 -9.23 -11.83 7.83
C ARG A 119 -9.55 -10.44 7.30
N PHE A 120 -8.52 -9.74 6.84
CA PHE A 120 -8.68 -8.49 6.11
C PHE A 120 -8.70 -8.76 4.61
N THR A 121 -9.62 -8.11 3.89
CA THR A 121 -9.74 -8.28 2.44
C THR A 121 -9.97 -6.95 1.76
N ILE A 122 -9.32 -6.74 0.62
CA ILE A 122 -9.61 -5.63 -0.29
C ILE A 122 -10.17 -6.20 -1.59
N GLU A 123 -11.39 -5.81 -1.91
CA GLU A 123 -12.04 -6.19 -3.17
C GLU A 123 -11.38 -5.52 -4.38
N ILE A 124 -11.60 -6.08 -5.56
CA ILE A 124 -11.12 -5.52 -6.83
C ILE A 124 -11.63 -4.07 -6.96
N GLY A 125 -10.74 -3.15 -7.33
CA GLY A 125 -11.07 -1.73 -7.52
C GLY A 125 -11.08 -0.88 -6.24
N ASN A 126 -10.97 -1.49 -5.05
CA ASN A 126 -11.07 -0.75 -3.78
C ASN A 126 -9.74 -0.19 -3.26
N LEU A 127 -8.61 -0.60 -3.82
CA LEU A 127 -7.31 0.03 -3.60
C LEU A 127 -6.97 0.87 -4.82
N GLN A 128 -6.97 2.18 -4.65
CA GLN A 128 -6.74 3.15 -5.72
C GLN A 128 -5.59 4.09 -5.36
N VAL A 129 -4.74 4.35 -6.35
CA VAL A 129 -3.71 5.38 -6.29
C VAL A 129 -3.97 6.33 -7.45
N SER A 130 -3.92 7.63 -7.18
CA SER A 130 -4.14 8.67 -8.17
C SER A 130 -2.97 9.63 -8.24
N MET A 131 -2.77 10.23 -9.41
CA MET A 131 -1.87 11.35 -9.63
C MET A 131 -2.68 12.54 -10.10
N GLU A 132 -2.50 13.69 -9.43
CA GLU A 132 -3.17 14.97 -9.67
C GLU A 132 -2.20 16.15 -9.51
#